data_AF-A0A167SP93-F1
#
_entry.id   AF-A0A167SP93-F1
#
_cell.length_a   1.000
_cell.length_b   1.000
_cell.length_c   1.000
_cell.angle_alpha   90.00
_cell.angle_beta   90.00
_cell.angle_gamma   90.00
#
_symmetry.space_group_name_H-M   'P 1'
#
loop_
_entity.id
_entity.type
_entity.pdbx_description
1 polymer ?
#
loop_
_entity_poly.entity_id
_entity_poly.type
_entity_poly.pdbx_seq_one_letter_code
_entity_poly.pdbx_strand_id
1 'polypeptide(L)'
;MTAPRRFPAVHCSGAPFSVGLAHGTRARAQVVSNIAAYRQIFREMAKLEWGAALAIAAQFAAALTQSHPAFLDEMRGIAEGAGVPLLHVVALN
;
A
#
# COMPACT_ATOMS: atom_id res chain seq x y z
N MET A 1 -11.52 35.09 5.98
CA MET A 1 -10.35 34.44 5.35
C MET A 1 -10.25 33.03 5.91
N THR A 2 -10.46 32.01 5.09
CA THR A 2 -10.27 30.60 5.47
C THR A 2 -8.78 30.25 5.34
N ALA A 3 -8.21 29.61 6.38
CA ALA A 3 -6.83 29.14 6.34
C ALA A 3 -6.60 28.20 5.13
N PRO A 4 -5.43 28.25 4.48
CA PRO A 4 -5.15 27.40 3.32
C PRO A 4 -5.25 25.92 3.73
N ARG A 5 -5.95 25.12 2.92
CA ARG A 5 -5.99 23.66 3.09
C ARG A 5 -4.58 23.12 2.85
N ARG A 6 -3.94 22.65 3.93
CA ARG A 6 -2.66 21.94 3.84
C ARG A 6 -2.94 20.46 3.73
N PHE A 7 -2.29 19.81 2.76
CA PHE A 7 -2.29 18.35 2.71
C PHE A 7 -1.44 17.79 3.86
N PRO A 8 -1.85 16.70 4.51
CA PRO A 8 -1.02 16.03 5.50
C PRO A 8 0.32 15.62 4.87
N ALA A 9 1.42 15.90 5.59
CA ALA A 9 2.77 15.53 5.17
C ALA A 9 3.34 14.47 6.12
N VAL A 10 3.89 13.41 5.54
CA VAL A 10 4.57 12.32 6.26
C VAL A 10 6.00 12.26 5.73
N HIS A 11 6.96 12.58 6.60
CA HIS A 11 8.38 12.40 6.31
C HIS A 11 8.83 11.05 6.90
N CYS A 12 9.34 10.17 6.05
CA CYS A 12 9.89 8.88 6.44
C CYS A 12 11.38 8.83 6.09
N SER A 13 12.17 8.15 6.90
CA SER A 13 13.60 7.95 6.68
C SER A 13 14.06 6.65 7.33
N GLY A 14 15.19 6.11 6.85
CA GLY A 14 15.78 4.87 7.34
C GLY A 14 15.76 3.75 6.29
N ALA A 15 15.85 2.50 6.77
CA ALA A 15 15.77 1.31 5.94
C ALA A 15 14.36 1.16 5.30
N PRO A 16 14.22 0.41 4.19
CA PRO A 16 12.95 0.27 3.49
C PRO A 16 11.77 -0.14 4.39
N PHE A 17 11.93 -1.19 5.19
CA PHE A 17 10.91 -1.57 6.18
C PHE A 17 10.54 -0.43 7.14
N SER A 18 11.52 0.28 7.70
CA SER A 18 11.28 1.38 8.64
C SER A 18 10.56 2.56 7.99
N VAL A 19 10.90 2.87 6.73
CA VAL A 19 10.19 3.87 5.91
C VAL A 19 8.73 3.46 5.73
N GLY A 20 8.51 2.19 5.35
CA GLY A 20 7.19 1.63 5.17
C GLY A 20 6.37 1.65 6.46
N LEU A 21 6.96 1.23 7.59
CA LEU A 21 6.30 1.17 8.88
C LEU A 21 5.85 2.56 9.34
N ALA A 22 6.72 3.56 9.21
CA ALA A 22 6.40 4.95 9.53
C ALA A 22 5.27 5.49 8.63
N HIS A 23 5.30 5.18 7.33
CA HIS A 23 4.25 5.53 6.39
C HIS A 23 2.92 4.88 6.78
N GLY A 24 2.87 3.54 6.84
CA GLY A 24 1.66 2.78 7.15
C GLY A 24 1.02 3.20 8.48
N THR A 25 1.85 3.45 9.50
CA THR A 25 1.36 3.89 10.82
C THR A 25 0.73 5.28 10.76
N ARG A 26 1.43 6.25 10.16
CA ARG A 26 0.99 7.66 10.14
C ARG A 26 -0.13 7.93 9.15
N ALA A 27 -0.24 7.12 8.09
CA ALA A 27 -1.26 7.23 7.06
C ALA A 27 -2.28 6.08 7.10
N ARG A 28 -2.42 5.38 8.23
CA ARG A 28 -3.26 4.18 8.37
C ARG A 28 -4.67 4.38 7.81
N ALA A 29 -5.34 5.46 8.18
CA ALA A 29 -6.70 5.75 7.72
C ALA A 29 -6.75 5.93 6.19
N GLN A 30 -5.76 6.61 5.61
CA GLN A 30 -5.64 6.83 4.17
C GLN A 30 -5.34 5.52 3.43
N VAL A 31 -4.44 4.67 3.95
CA VAL A 31 -4.15 3.36 3.36
C VAL A 31 -5.40 2.47 3.33
N VAL A 32 -6.12 2.37 4.45
CA VAL A 32 -7.38 1.59 4.52
C VAL A 32 -8.42 2.14 3.55
N SER A 33 -8.60 3.46 3.51
CA SER A 33 -9.52 4.10 2.56
C SER A 33 -9.13 3.86 1.10
N ASN A 34 -7.83 3.88 0.79
CA ASN A 34 -7.34 3.67 -0.56
C ASN A 34 -7.54 2.22 -1.03
N ILE A 35 -7.31 1.24 -0.15
CA ILE A 35 -7.60 -0.18 -0.45
C ILE A 35 -9.09 -0.38 -0.77
N ALA A 36 -9.99 0.25 0.01
CA ALA A 36 -11.42 0.18 -0.25
C ALA A 36 -11.80 0.80 -1.60
N ALA A 37 -11.21 1.95 -1.93
CA ALA A 37 -11.41 2.61 -3.23
C ALA A 37 -10.89 1.75 -4.39
N TYR A 38 -9.69 1.19 -4.29
CA TYR A 38 -9.10 0.35 -5.34
C TYR A 38 -9.85 -0.95 -5.55
N ARG A 39 -10.40 -1.55 -4.48
CA ARG A 39 -11.30 -2.70 -4.62
C ARG A 39 -12.50 -2.38 -5.52
N GLN A 40 -13.06 -1.19 -5.39
CA GLN A 40 -14.14 -0.72 -6.26
C GLN A 40 -13.64 -0.45 -7.69
N ILE A 41 -12.52 0.27 -7.83
CA ILE A 41 -11.92 0.61 -9.14
C ILE A 41 -11.59 -0.65 -9.94
N PHE A 42 -10.96 -1.65 -9.34
CA PHE A 42 -10.63 -2.91 -10.01
C PHE A 42 -11.87 -3.63 -10.52
N ARG A 43 -12.92 -3.72 -9.71
CA ARG A 43 -14.19 -4.31 -10.13
C ARG A 43 -14.82 -3.52 -11.28
N GLU A 44 -14.88 -2.20 -11.17
CA GLU A 44 -15.65 -1.36 -12.10
C GLU A 44 -14.93 -1.11 -13.42
N MET A 45 -13.64 -0.79 -13.35
CA MET A 45 -12.82 -0.37 -14.48
C MET A 45 -12.10 -1.55 -15.15
N ALA A 46 -11.62 -2.53 -14.38
CA ALA A 46 -10.85 -3.65 -14.89
C ALA A 46 -11.63 -4.98 -14.92
N LYS A 47 -12.89 -5.00 -14.43
CA LYS A 47 -13.71 -6.21 -14.26
C LYS A 47 -12.99 -7.31 -13.47
N LEU A 48 -12.16 -6.88 -12.52
CA LEU A 48 -11.28 -7.74 -11.74
C LEU A 48 -11.80 -7.81 -10.30
N GLU A 49 -12.29 -8.97 -9.91
CA GLU A 49 -12.70 -9.23 -8.53
C GLU A 49 -11.51 -9.22 -7.57
N TRP A 50 -11.73 -8.80 -6.32
CA TRP A 50 -10.65 -8.56 -5.36
C TRP A 50 -9.75 -9.78 -5.14
N GLY A 51 -10.33 -10.98 -5.05
CA GLY A 51 -9.56 -12.21 -4.89
C GLY A 51 -8.61 -12.48 -6.07
N ALA A 52 -9.05 -12.17 -7.30
CA ALA A 52 -8.21 -12.30 -8.49
C ALA A 52 -7.10 -11.23 -8.51
N ALA A 53 -7.40 -10.01 -8.08
CA ALA A 53 -6.39 -8.97 -7.91
C ALA A 53 -5.31 -9.37 -6.89
N LEU A 54 -5.70 -9.98 -5.77
CA LEU A 54 -4.75 -10.50 -4.77
C LEU A 54 -3.92 -11.69 -5.30
N ALA A 55 -4.49 -12.55 -6.14
CA ALA A 55 -3.76 -13.63 -6.78
C ALA A 55 -2.70 -13.11 -7.76
N ILE A 56 -2.99 -12.02 -8.46
CA ILE A 56 -2.03 -11.30 -9.31
C ILE A 56 -0.96 -10.63 -8.42
N ALA A 57 -1.36 -9.93 -7.35
CA ALA A 57 -0.44 -9.31 -6.41
C ALA A 57 0.54 -10.32 -5.79
N ALA A 58 0.11 -11.56 -5.52
CA ALA A 58 0.99 -12.62 -5.03
C ALA A 58 2.09 -12.98 -6.04
N GLN A 59 1.77 -13.00 -7.34
CA GLN A 59 2.76 -13.24 -8.40
C GLN A 59 3.78 -12.09 -8.47
N PHE A 60 3.32 -10.85 -8.36
CA PHE A 60 4.21 -9.68 -8.27
C PHE A 60 5.10 -9.73 -7.02
N ALA A 61 4.57 -10.08 -5.85
CA ALA A 61 5.36 -10.24 -4.64
C ALA A 61 6.47 -11.30 -4.80
N ALA A 62 6.18 -12.42 -5.46
CA ALA A 62 7.16 -13.45 -5.76
C ALA A 62 8.28 -12.93 -6.70
N ALA A 63 7.93 -12.18 -7.75
CA ALA A 63 8.89 -11.57 -8.66
C ALA A 63 9.75 -10.49 -7.99
N LEU A 64 9.15 -9.66 -7.13
CA LEU A 64 9.84 -8.61 -6.38
C LEU A 64 10.82 -9.18 -5.35
N THR A 65 10.50 -10.33 -4.74
CA THR A 65 11.41 -11.00 -3.80
C THR A 65 12.79 -11.26 -4.41
N GLN A 66 12.85 -11.54 -5.72
CA GLN A 66 14.10 -11.83 -6.43
C GLN A 66 14.75 -10.57 -7.02
N SER A 67 13.95 -9.67 -7.60
CA SER A 67 14.47 -8.56 -8.39
C SER A 67 14.65 -7.26 -7.58
N HIS A 68 13.74 -6.97 -6.66
CA HIS A 68 13.68 -5.71 -5.92
C HIS A 68 13.22 -5.94 -4.48
N PRO A 69 13.98 -6.72 -3.67
CA PRO A 69 13.56 -7.10 -2.32
C PRO A 69 13.32 -5.89 -1.40
N ALA A 70 14.01 -4.77 -1.63
CA ALA A 70 13.82 -3.53 -0.88
C ALA A 70 12.40 -2.94 -1.05
N PHE A 71 11.79 -3.02 -2.24
CA PHE A 71 10.42 -2.53 -2.45
C PHE A 71 9.40 -3.41 -1.74
N LEU A 72 9.59 -4.73 -1.77
CA LEU A 72 8.75 -5.65 -1.03
C LEU A 72 8.87 -5.44 0.48
N ASP A 73 10.07 -5.13 0.96
CA ASP A 73 10.35 -4.84 2.37
C ASP A 73 9.70 -3.52 2.83
N GLU A 74 9.72 -2.47 2.00
CA GLU A 74 8.96 -1.24 2.28
C GLU A 74 7.45 -1.50 2.30
N MET A 75 6.90 -2.24 1.33
CA MET A 75 5.47 -2.61 1.34
C MET A 75 5.08 -3.47 2.56
N ARG A 76 5.98 -4.31 3.07
CA ARG A 76 5.79 -5.04 4.34
C ARG A 76 5.67 -4.08 5.51
N GLY A 77 6.55 -3.08 5.60
CA GLY A 77 6.45 -2.03 6.60
C GLY A 77 5.11 -1.29 6.52
N ILE A 78 4.67 -0.89 5.31
CA ILE A 78 3.39 -0.20 5.11
C ILE A 78 2.23 -1.07 5.60
N ALA A 79 2.22 -2.35 5.23
CA ALA A 79 1.18 -3.29 5.62
C ALA A 79 1.10 -3.47 7.13
N GLU A 80 2.25 -3.64 7.79
CA GLU A 80 2.35 -3.78 9.25
C GLU A 80 1.88 -2.51 9.96
N GLY A 81 2.38 -1.34 9.55
CA GLY A 81 2.02 -0.06 10.16
C GLY A 81 0.54 0.31 9.99
N ALA A 82 -0.06 -0.05 8.85
CA ALA A 82 -1.48 0.18 8.60
C ALA A 82 -2.38 -0.91 9.22
N GLY A 83 -1.82 -2.05 9.63
CA GLY A 83 -2.55 -3.20 10.14
C GLY A 83 -3.41 -3.88 9.06
N VAL A 84 -2.87 -4.04 7.86
CA VAL A 84 -3.54 -4.68 6.71
C VAL A 84 -2.69 -5.81 6.13
N PRO A 85 -3.27 -6.76 5.38
CA PRO A 85 -2.50 -7.81 4.71
C PRO A 85 -1.52 -7.25 3.68
N LEU A 86 -0.30 -7.82 3.60
CA LEU A 86 0.73 -7.41 2.63
C LEU A 86 0.21 -7.36 1.19
N LEU A 87 -0.53 -8.39 0.76
CA LEU A 87 -1.05 -8.46 -0.60
C LEU A 87 -2.03 -7.33 -0.94
N HIS A 88 -2.65 -6.70 0.05
CA HIS A 88 -3.48 -5.51 -0.20
C HIS A 88 -2.63 -4.30 -0.59
N VAL A 89 -1.43 -4.16 -0.03
CA VAL A 89 -0.48 -3.09 -0.41
C VAL A 89 0.16 -3.40 -1.75
N VAL A 90 0.57 -4.66 -1.96
CA VAL A 90 1.14 -5.10 -3.24
C VAL A 90 0.12 -4.97 -4.38
N ALA A 91 -1.17 -5.19 -4.15
CA ALA A 91 -2.19 -5.01 -5.18
C ALA A 91 -2.30 -3.57 -5.70
N LEU A 92 -1.77 -2.58 -4.98
CA LEU A 92 -1.83 -1.15 -5.32
C LEU A 92 -0.51 -0.61 -5.91
N ASN A 93 0.55 -1.42 -6.00
CA ASN A 93 1.90 -1.02 -6.45
C ASN A 93 2.45 -2.00 -7.49
#